data_AF-A0A3A4ZF59-F1
#
_entry.id   AF-A0A3A4ZF59-F1
#
_cell.length_a   1.000
_cell.length_b   1.000
_cell.length_c   1.000
_cell.angle_alpha   90.00
_cell.angle_beta   90.00
_cell.angle_gamma   90.00
#
_symmetry.space_group_name_H-M   'P 1'
#
loop_
_entity.id
_entity.type
_entity.pdbx_description
1 polymer ?
#
loop_
_entity_poly.entity_id
_entity_poly.type
_entity_poly.pdbx_seq_one_letter_code
_entity_poly.pdbx_strand_id
1 'polypeptide(L)'
;MSLIFEGLDFFLLPHVVISRQVTVATAGTELPIVPINYNTGTITVTDGSTTLVGIGTSFVGNVSVGDVIETAGLVTYFVAAVTDDTHLELSTEATATETGVAYSSYTLEETVRVILRADNDNAGKIFVGGVGVSSTTGLELNAGDELTLKVNNKVSNIHVDAGSNNQKVFILIERGGIMETRVPTSIATGQRTSAGGGEVQLVATKVNTVQVVIEALSTNAASAYVGVTGLDATSGYELTPGKSVVLNVNDHDADVYVYLAAGEKVSYLITKP
;
A
#
# COMPACT_ATOMS: atom_id res chain seq x y z
N MET A 1 27.28 -13.08 6.39
CA MET A 1 26.37 -13.91 5.59
C MET A 1 25.23 -13.02 5.18
N SER A 2 25.21 -12.57 3.92
CA SER A 2 24.26 -11.59 3.40
C SER A 2 23.11 -12.34 2.75
N LEU A 3 21.88 -12.17 3.26
CA LEU A 3 20.69 -12.63 2.55
C LEU A 3 20.36 -11.61 1.47
N ILE A 4 20.39 -12.03 0.22
CA ILE A 4 19.87 -11.29 -0.93
C ILE A 4 18.53 -11.96 -1.27
N PHE A 5 17.43 -11.20 -1.25
CA PHE A 5 16.13 -11.65 -1.76
C PHE A 5 16.01 -11.16 -3.20
N GLU A 6 16.11 -12.06 -4.17
CA GLU A 6 15.66 -11.83 -5.56
C GLU A 6 14.48 -12.76 -5.83
N GLY A 7 13.39 -12.22 -6.42
CA GLY A 7 12.30 -13.03 -6.95
C GLY A 7 10.92 -12.86 -6.31
N LEU A 8 10.53 -11.65 -5.89
CA LEU A 8 9.11 -11.31 -5.74
C LEU A 8 8.74 -10.34 -6.86
N ASP A 9 8.08 -10.85 -7.89
CA ASP A 9 7.35 -10.02 -8.85
C ASP A 9 6.16 -9.41 -8.11
N PHE A 10 6.40 -8.25 -7.50
CA PHE A 10 5.37 -7.40 -6.95
C PHE A 10 4.58 -6.85 -8.15
N PHE A 11 3.29 -7.15 -8.21
CA PHE A 11 2.38 -6.50 -9.15
C PHE A 11 2.29 -5.02 -8.73
N LEU A 12 3.17 -4.18 -9.29
CA LEU A 12 3.22 -2.76 -9.02
C LEU A 12 1.98 -2.13 -9.66
N LEU A 13 0.93 -1.92 -8.85
CA LEU A 13 0.14 -0.70 -9.01
C LEU A 13 1.13 0.48 -9.05
N PRO A 14 0.89 1.54 -9.83
CA PRO A 14 1.82 2.67 -9.97
C PRO A 14 1.93 3.43 -8.64
N HIS A 15 2.71 2.91 -7.70
CA HIS A 15 3.13 3.61 -6.50
C HIS A 15 4.10 4.70 -6.94
N VAL A 16 3.61 5.93 -6.98
CA VAL A 16 4.47 7.09 -7.17
C VAL A 16 5.20 7.32 -5.85
N VAL A 17 6.47 6.93 -5.84
CA VAL A 17 7.39 7.19 -4.73
C VAL A 17 8.15 8.47 -5.03
N ILE A 18 7.90 9.52 -4.25
CA ILE A 18 8.72 10.74 -4.28
C ILE A 18 9.68 10.68 -3.11
N SER A 19 10.98 10.56 -3.41
CA SER A 19 12.05 10.66 -2.42
C SER A 19 12.85 11.93 -2.65
N ARG A 20 12.99 12.74 -1.60
CA ARG A 20 13.77 13.99 -1.63
C ARG A 20 14.47 14.21 -0.29
N GLN A 21 15.74 14.61 -0.35
CA GLN A 21 16.45 15.18 0.79
C GLN A 21 16.22 16.69 0.81
N VAL A 22 15.83 17.23 1.95
CA VAL A 22 15.64 18.68 2.15
C VAL A 22 16.57 19.16 3.25
N THR A 23 17.35 20.20 2.94
CA THR A 23 18.12 20.94 3.94
C THR A 23 17.21 21.98 4.57
N VAL A 24 17.01 21.89 5.88
CA VAL A 24 16.16 22.81 6.64
C VAL A 24 17.05 23.91 7.21
N ALA A 25 16.99 25.10 6.62
CA ALA A 25 17.89 26.20 6.96
C ALA A 25 17.40 27.07 8.13
N THR A 26 16.07 27.15 8.35
CA THR A 26 15.43 28.00 9.38
C THR A 26 14.01 27.50 9.71
N ALA A 27 13.50 27.96 10.87
CA ALA A 27 12.15 27.65 11.36
C ALA A 27 11.04 27.97 10.35
N GLY A 28 10.03 27.08 10.31
CA GLY A 28 8.86 27.24 9.47
C GLY A 28 9.07 26.91 7.99
N THR A 29 10.05 26.05 7.66
CA THR A 29 10.19 25.56 6.28
C THR A 29 8.97 24.71 5.93
N GLU A 30 8.14 25.22 5.03
CA GLU A 30 7.02 24.45 4.47
C GLU A 30 7.54 23.43 3.47
N LEU A 31 7.08 22.19 3.62
CA LEU A 31 7.27 21.14 2.63
C LEU A 31 5.98 21.04 1.82
N PRO A 32 5.88 21.72 0.66
CA PRO A 32 4.65 21.72 -0.10
C PRO A 32 4.41 20.31 -0.64
N ILE A 33 3.34 19.67 -0.17
CA ILE A 33 2.73 18.54 -0.87
C ILE A 33 1.82 19.19 -1.90
N VAL A 34 2.34 19.48 -3.09
CA VAL A 34 1.51 20.03 -4.17
C VAL A 34 0.67 18.88 -4.73
N PRO A 35 -0.67 18.93 -4.64
CA PRO A 35 -1.51 18.02 -5.41
C PRO A 35 -1.14 18.20 -6.88
N ILE A 36 -0.80 17.09 -7.55
CA ILE A 36 -0.46 17.16 -8.98
C ILE A 36 -1.79 17.28 -9.70
N ASN A 37 -2.27 18.51 -9.89
CA ASN A 37 -3.46 18.76 -10.68
C ASN A 37 -3.06 18.79 -12.14
N TYR A 38 -3.61 17.90 -12.96
CA TYR A 38 -3.42 17.94 -14.40
C TYR A 38 -4.59 18.67 -15.06
N ASN A 39 -4.30 19.75 -15.79
CA ASN A 39 -5.30 20.67 -16.35
C ASN A 39 -4.91 21.18 -17.75
N THR A 40 -4.12 20.42 -18.49
CA THR A 40 -3.72 20.78 -19.86
C THR A 40 -4.72 20.27 -20.88
N GLY A 41 -5.09 21.14 -21.84
CA GLY A 41 -6.06 20.82 -22.88
C GLY A 41 -7.49 21.15 -22.47
N THR A 42 -8.43 20.57 -23.22
CA THR A 42 -9.87 20.66 -22.93
C THR A 42 -10.50 19.28 -23.06
N ILE A 43 -11.69 19.10 -22.52
CA ILE A 43 -12.41 17.83 -22.56
C ILE A 43 -13.81 18.00 -23.15
N THR A 44 -14.34 16.90 -23.65
CA THR A 44 -15.74 16.75 -24.04
C THR A 44 -16.32 15.57 -23.28
N VAL A 45 -17.39 15.83 -22.55
CA VAL A 45 -18.25 14.81 -21.93
C VAL A 45 -19.61 14.85 -22.62
N THR A 46 -20.22 13.70 -22.82
CA THR A 46 -21.52 13.56 -23.49
C THR A 46 -22.51 12.94 -22.53
N ASP A 47 -23.70 13.52 -22.44
CA ASP A 47 -24.79 13.02 -21.57
C ASP A 47 -25.13 11.56 -21.91
N GLY A 48 -25.21 10.71 -20.88
CA GLY A 48 -25.42 9.27 -21.01
C GLY A 48 -24.20 8.47 -21.50
N SER A 49 -23.02 9.08 -21.62
CA SER A 49 -21.77 8.40 -22.02
C SER A 49 -20.81 8.25 -20.85
N THR A 50 -20.11 7.12 -20.78
CA THR A 50 -18.93 6.94 -19.91
C THR A 50 -17.64 7.37 -20.59
N THR A 51 -17.61 7.55 -21.92
CA THR A 51 -16.40 7.99 -22.62
C THR A 51 -16.22 9.49 -22.50
N LEU A 52 -15.03 9.91 -22.04
CA LEU A 52 -14.58 11.31 -22.03
C LEU A 52 -13.47 11.47 -23.07
N VAL A 53 -13.58 12.51 -23.90
CA VAL A 53 -12.63 12.80 -24.98
C VAL A 53 -11.84 14.07 -24.67
N GLY A 54 -10.52 13.99 -24.70
CA GLY A 54 -9.60 15.11 -24.56
C GLY A 54 -9.22 15.74 -25.91
N ILE A 55 -9.07 17.06 -25.95
CA ILE A 55 -8.56 17.83 -27.10
C ILE A 55 -7.34 18.62 -26.63
N GLY A 56 -6.18 18.33 -27.23
CA GLY A 56 -4.90 18.89 -26.78
C GLY A 56 -4.47 18.36 -25.41
N THR A 57 -4.95 17.17 -25.05
CA THR A 57 -4.76 16.51 -23.76
C THR A 57 -3.95 15.22 -23.96
N SER A 58 -3.09 14.87 -23.00
CA SER A 58 -2.44 13.56 -22.88
C SER A 58 -2.79 12.96 -21.51
N PHE A 59 -3.73 12.02 -21.46
CA PHE A 59 -4.16 11.37 -20.22
C PHE A 59 -3.15 10.33 -19.74
N VAL A 60 -2.53 9.59 -20.66
CA VAL A 60 -1.55 8.54 -20.28
C VAL A 60 -0.37 9.19 -19.56
N GLY A 61 -0.08 8.71 -18.35
CA GLY A 61 0.99 9.22 -17.50
C GLY A 61 0.67 10.51 -16.73
N ASN A 62 -0.46 11.17 -17.02
CA ASN A 62 -0.88 12.39 -16.31
C ASN A 62 -2.17 12.22 -15.50
N VAL A 63 -3.03 11.27 -15.88
CA VAL A 63 -4.26 10.88 -15.18
C VAL A 63 -4.19 9.41 -14.85
N SER A 64 -4.66 9.04 -13.66
CA SER A 64 -4.72 7.67 -13.17
C SER A 64 -6.16 7.21 -12.96
N VAL A 65 -6.36 5.90 -13.01
CA VAL A 65 -7.64 5.29 -12.59
C VAL A 65 -7.91 5.65 -11.13
N GLY A 66 -9.15 6.04 -10.83
CA GLY A 66 -9.58 6.52 -9.52
C GLY A 66 -9.47 8.04 -9.32
N ASP A 67 -8.79 8.76 -10.23
CA ASP A 67 -8.78 10.22 -10.19
C ASP A 67 -10.17 10.80 -10.40
N VAL A 68 -10.37 12.02 -9.92
CA VAL A 68 -11.51 12.86 -10.22
C VAL A 68 -11.18 13.81 -11.34
N ILE A 69 -12.09 13.93 -12.30
CA ILE A 69 -12.15 15.00 -13.28
C ILE A 69 -13.20 16.01 -12.79
N GLU A 70 -12.80 17.25 -12.52
CA GLU A 70 -13.70 18.37 -12.26
C GLU A 70 -13.70 19.34 -13.44
N THR A 71 -14.86 19.57 -14.03
CA THR A 71 -15.03 20.50 -15.16
C THR A 71 -15.14 21.94 -14.67
N ALA A 72 -14.99 22.92 -15.57
CA ALA A 72 -15.19 24.33 -15.22
C ALA A 72 -16.60 24.65 -14.66
N GLY A 73 -17.59 23.78 -14.90
CA GLY A 73 -18.94 23.86 -14.32
C GLY A 73 -19.05 23.30 -12.90
N LEU A 74 -17.94 22.90 -12.28
CA LEU A 74 -17.87 22.20 -10.98
C LEU A 74 -18.60 20.85 -10.99
N VAL A 75 -18.70 20.21 -12.16
CA VAL A 75 -19.21 18.84 -12.29
C VAL A 75 -18.04 17.88 -12.13
N THR A 76 -18.20 16.87 -11.28
CA THR A 76 -17.15 15.89 -10.97
C THR A 76 -17.47 14.52 -11.53
N TYR A 77 -16.47 13.87 -12.13
CA TYR A 77 -16.53 12.49 -12.60
C TYR A 77 -15.34 11.70 -12.07
N PHE A 78 -15.48 10.39 -11.91
CA PHE A 78 -14.38 9.52 -11.51
C PHE A 78 -13.86 8.74 -12.72
N VAL A 79 -12.54 8.64 -12.85
CA VAL A 79 -11.87 7.89 -13.91
C VAL A 79 -11.91 6.39 -13.60
N ALA A 80 -12.58 5.61 -14.45
CA ALA A 80 -12.61 4.15 -14.39
C ALA A 80 -11.44 3.50 -15.16
N ALA A 81 -11.07 4.06 -16.30
CA ALA A 81 -9.95 3.58 -17.12
C ALA A 81 -9.34 4.75 -17.90
N VAL A 82 -8.03 4.73 -18.14
CA VAL A 82 -7.39 5.60 -19.15
C VAL A 82 -7.11 4.73 -20.37
N THR A 83 -7.80 4.99 -21.47
CA THR A 83 -7.75 4.11 -22.65
C THR A 83 -6.63 4.52 -23.60
N ASP A 84 -6.43 5.82 -23.82
CA ASP A 84 -5.30 6.38 -24.56
C ASP A 84 -5.04 7.84 -24.14
N ASP A 85 -4.14 8.54 -24.85
CA ASP A 85 -3.79 9.93 -24.54
C ASP A 85 -4.99 10.89 -24.59
N THR A 86 -6.00 10.58 -25.39
CA THR A 86 -7.14 11.45 -25.66
C THR A 86 -8.47 10.85 -25.21
N HIS A 87 -8.49 9.65 -24.66
CA HIS A 87 -9.69 9.00 -24.18
C HIS A 87 -9.51 8.41 -22.79
N LEU A 88 -10.55 8.54 -21.98
CA LEU A 88 -10.69 7.81 -20.74
C LEU A 88 -12.16 7.40 -20.55
N GLU A 89 -12.38 6.43 -19.68
CA GLU A 89 -13.71 5.98 -19.27
C GLU A 89 -14.01 6.49 -17.86
N LEU A 90 -15.25 6.95 -17.66
CA LEU A 90 -15.81 7.38 -16.39
C LEU A 90 -16.49 6.20 -15.69
N SER A 91 -16.50 6.20 -14.36
CA SER A 91 -17.15 5.13 -13.57
C SER A 91 -18.69 5.20 -13.60
N THR A 92 -19.24 6.36 -13.94
CA THR A 92 -20.67 6.61 -14.12
C THR A 92 -20.87 7.43 -15.38
N GLU A 93 -21.99 7.21 -16.07
CA GLU A 93 -22.38 8.04 -17.21
C GLU A 93 -22.43 9.53 -16.83
N ALA A 94 -21.94 10.38 -17.72
CA ALA A 94 -22.06 11.82 -17.54
C ALA A 94 -23.53 12.25 -17.59
N THR A 95 -23.92 13.21 -16.76
CA THR A 95 -25.31 13.70 -16.63
C THR A 95 -25.59 14.97 -17.44
N ALA A 96 -24.60 15.44 -18.20
CA ALA A 96 -24.66 16.63 -19.03
C ALA A 96 -23.66 16.52 -20.18
N THR A 97 -23.94 17.21 -21.29
CA THR A 97 -23.00 17.38 -22.40
C THR A 97 -22.25 18.69 -22.24
N GLU A 98 -20.92 18.62 -22.15
CA GLU A 98 -20.03 19.77 -22.09
C GLU A 98 -18.92 19.57 -23.11
N THR A 99 -18.73 20.53 -24.04
CA THR A 99 -17.79 20.38 -25.15
C THR A 99 -16.68 21.40 -25.07
N GLY A 100 -15.42 20.95 -25.18
CA GLY A 100 -14.24 21.81 -25.18
C GLY A 100 -14.07 22.59 -23.88
N VAL A 101 -14.52 22.03 -22.75
CA VAL A 101 -14.42 22.69 -21.45
C VAL A 101 -13.05 22.47 -20.83
N ALA A 102 -12.57 23.48 -20.10
CA ALA A 102 -11.43 23.31 -19.22
C ALA A 102 -11.78 22.36 -18.07
N TYR A 103 -10.77 21.68 -17.54
CA TYR A 103 -10.94 20.74 -16.44
C TYR A 103 -9.72 20.74 -15.53
N SER A 104 -9.87 20.10 -14.39
CA SER A 104 -8.76 19.66 -13.55
C SER A 104 -8.93 18.18 -13.23
N SER A 105 -7.83 17.44 -13.24
CA SER A 105 -7.77 16.08 -12.72
C SER A 105 -7.00 16.06 -11.42
N TYR A 106 -7.54 15.42 -10.39
CA TYR A 106 -6.91 15.24 -9.11
C TYR A 106 -7.33 13.92 -8.45
N THR A 107 -6.42 13.30 -7.71
CA THR A 107 -6.73 12.08 -6.95
C THR A 107 -7.57 12.41 -5.71
N LEU A 108 -8.74 11.77 -5.55
CA LEU A 108 -9.56 11.95 -4.34
C LEU A 108 -8.88 11.32 -3.14
N GLU A 109 -8.65 12.14 -2.10
CA GLU A 109 -8.21 11.79 -0.74
C GLU A 109 -7.60 10.39 -0.56
N GLU A 110 -6.46 10.14 -1.20
CA GLU A 110 -5.55 9.16 -0.66
C GLU A 110 -4.93 9.77 0.60
N THR A 111 -5.10 9.11 1.73
CA THR A 111 -4.21 9.37 2.85
C THR A 111 -2.81 8.99 2.39
N VAL A 112 -1.94 9.98 2.20
CA VAL A 112 -0.55 9.72 1.86
C VAL A 112 0.18 9.28 3.12
N ARG A 113 1.06 8.29 2.99
CA ARG A 113 2.02 8.00 4.04
C ARG A 113 3.23 8.88 3.79
N VAL A 114 3.58 9.71 4.77
CA VAL A 114 4.81 10.49 4.75
C VAL A 114 5.75 9.93 5.79
N ILE A 115 6.91 9.49 5.35
CA ILE A 115 7.99 9.04 6.21
C ILE A 115 9.04 10.16 6.23
N LEU A 116 9.32 10.66 7.42
CA LEU A 116 10.35 11.65 7.68
C LEU A 116 11.47 10.98 8.45
N ARG A 117 12.70 11.14 7.98
CA ARG A 117 13.87 10.62 8.68
C ARG A 117 14.90 11.71 8.86
N ALA A 118 15.30 11.96 10.10
CA ALA A 118 16.42 12.85 10.38
C ALA A 118 17.72 12.18 9.92
N ASP A 119 18.56 12.91 9.18
CA ASP A 119 19.85 12.39 8.72
C ASP A 119 20.71 11.96 9.92
N ASN A 120 21.51 10.92 9.74
CA ASN A 120 22.41 10.41 10.78
C ASN A 120 23.53 11.42 11.10
N ASP A 121 23.81 12.37 10.19
CA ASP A 121 24.82 13.41 10.36
C ASP A 121 24.32 14.72 10.99
N ASN A 122 23.04 14.76 11.38
CA ASN A 122 22.45 15.91 12.06
C ASN A 122 23.11 16.14 13.43
N ALA A 123 23.70 17.33 13.62
CA ALA A 123 24.27 17.75 14.89
C ALA A 123 23.22 18.32 15.88
N GLY A 124 22.00 18.55 15.41
CA GLY A 124 20.89 19.11 16.17
C GLY A 124 19.61 18.29 16.02
N LYS A 125 18.54 18.78 16.67
CA LYS A 125 17.22 18.15 16.66
C LYS A 125 16.36 18.68 15.53
N ILE A 126 15.48 17.82 15.03
CA ILE A 126 14.41 18.17 14.09
C ILE A 126 13.08 18.16 14.84
N PHE A 127 12.18 19.09 14.54
CA PHE A 127 10.85 19.17 15.12
C PHE A 127 9.80 19.13 14.01
N VAL A 128 8.83 18.23 14.11
CA VAL A 128 7.79 18.02 13.10
C VAL A 128 6.42 18.36 13.67
N GLY A 129 5.59 19.06 12.91
CA GLY A 129 4.25 19.42 13.34
C GLY A 129 3.41 20.15 12.28
N GLY A 130 2.32 20.75 12.75
CA GLY A 130 1.49 21.65 11.94
C GLY A 130 2.09 23.07 11.84
N VAL A 131 1.28 24.01 11.36
CA VAL A 131 1.65 25.43 11.26
C VAL A 131 2.17 25.94 12.61
N GLY A 132 3.32 26.64 12.58
CA GLY A 132 3.95 27.18 13.80
C GLY A 132 4.72 26.15 14.63
N VAL A 133 5.10 25.01 14.04
CA VAL A 133 6.02 24.07 14.69
C VAL A 133 7.31 24.77 15.12
N SER A 134 7.77 24.44 16.33
CA SER A 134 9.00 24.94 16.93
C SER A 134 9.60 23.90 17.86
N SER A 135 10.76 24.20 18.44
CA SER A 135 11.40 23.34 19.45
C SER A 135 10.56 23.09 20.72
N THR A 136 9.49 23.84 20.95
CA THR A 136 8.61 23.67 22.12
C THR A 136 7.24 23.08 21.77
N THR A 137 6.88 23.05 20.48
CA THR A 137 5.54 22.65 20.01
C THR A 137 5.56 21.46 19.06
N GLY A 138 6.72 21.10 18.50
CA GLY A 138 6.86 19.99 17.57
C GLY A 138 7.25 18.66 18.21
N LEU A 139 6.96 17.59 17.49
CA LEU A 139 7.49 16.26 17.79
C LEU A 139 8.98 16.21 17.43
N GLU A 140 9.81 15.91 18.41
CA GLU A 140 11.26 15.86 18.27
C GLU A 140 11.73 14.57 17.58
N LEU A 141 12.65 14.72 16.61
CA LEU A 141 13.41 13.64 15.98
C LEU A 141 14.91 13.90 16.18
N ASN A 142 15.61 12.92 16.74
CA ASN A 142 17.07 12.89 16.85
C ASN A 142 17.69 12.35 15.55
N ALA A 143 19.01 12.49 15.40
CA ALA A 143 19.73 11.93 14.27
C ALA A 143 19.45 10.43 14.10
N GLY A 144 18.99 10.03 12.91
CA GLY A 144 18.61 8.66 12.58
C GLY A 144 17.18 8.25 12.93
N ASP A 145 16.45 9.05 13.71
CA ASP A 145 15.03 8.78 14.04
C ASP A 145 14.15 8.86 12.79
N GLU A 146 13.09 8.05 12.79
CA GLU A 146 12.10 7.97 11.72
C GLU A 146 10.69 8.22 12.28
N LEU A 147 9.90 9.00 11.54
CA LEU A 147 8.52 9.33 11.84
C LEU A 147 7.65 9.01 10.63
N THR A 148 6.66 8.13 10.83
CA THR A 148 5.64 7.83 9.82
C THR A 148 4.35 8.58 10.15
N LEU A 149 3.88 9.41 9.23
CA LEU A 149 2.64 10.16 9.32
C LEU A 149 1.64 9.65 8.28
N LYS A 150 0.38 9.54 8.68
CA LYS A 150 -0.74 9.35 7.74
C LYS A 150 -1.42 10.70 7.55
N VAL A 151 -1.27 11.26 6.37
CA VAL A 151 -1.67 12.63 6.07
C VAL A 151 -2.81 12.63 5.07
N ASN A 152 -3.90 13.32 5.38
CA ASN A 152 -4.96 13.53 4.39
C ASN A 152 -4.48 14.56 3.35
N ASN A 153 -4.46 14.14 2.08
CA ASN A 153 -3.97 14.92 0.94
C ASN A 153 -4.70 16.25 0.72
N LYS A 154 -5.87 16.47 1.35
CA LYS A 154 -6.62 17.72 1.14
C LYS A 154 -6.01 18.98 1.73
N VAL A 155 -5.20 18.93 2.80
CA VAL A 155 -4.88 20.21 3.50
C VAL A 155 -3.64 20.26 4.40
N SER A 156 -2.77 19.25 4.46
CA SER A 156 -1.74 19.26 5.50
C SER A 156 -0.35 19.55 4.94
N ASN A 157 0.08 20.81 5.03
CA ASN A 157 1.51 21.12 5.03
C ASN A 157 2.12 20.49 6.28
N ILE A 158 3.09 19.60 6.09
CA ILE A 158 3.97 19.19 7.18
C ILE A 158 5.00 20.29 7.35
N HIS A 159 5.05 20.85 8.55
CA HIS A 159 6.07 21.82 8.88
C HIS A 159 7.21 21.12 9.61
N VAL A 160 8.42 21.52 9.26
CA VAL A 160 9.63 21.05 9.92
C VAL A 160 10.43 22.25 10.39
N ASP A 161 10.85 22.20 11.66
CA ASP A 161 11.77 23.15 12.26
C ASP A 161 13.06 22.43 12.66
N ALA A 162 14.19 23.10 12.47
CA ALA A 162 15.49 22.61 12.87
C ALA A 162 15.97 23.43 14.06
N GLY A 163 16.31 22.75 15.18
CA GLY A 163 16.81 23.43 16.38
C GLY A 163 18.16 24.13 16.18
N SER A 164 18.81 23.94 15.04
CA SER A 164 20.03 24.63 14.61
C SER A 164 20.12 24.61 13.08
N ASN A 165 21.02 25.41 12.50
CA ASN A 165 21.16 25.48 11.04
C ASN A 165 21.73 24.18 10.44
N ASN A 166 21.50 23.98 9.14
CA ASN A 166 22.07 22.90 8.32
C ASN A 166 21.66 21.48 8.74
N GLN A 167 20.49 21.31 9.36
CA GLN A 167 19.93 19.97 9.58
C GLN A 167 19.26 19.46 8.30
N LYS A 168 19.25 18.14 8.13
CA LYS A 168 18.75 17.45 6.95
C LYS A 168 17.65 16.49 7.35
N VAL A 169 16.60 16.46 6.53
CA VAL A 169 15.51 15.50 6.65
C VAL A 169 15.32 14.82 5.30
N PHE A 170 15.26 13.50 5.32
CA PHE A 170 14.79 12.71 4.20
C PHE A 170 13.28 12.60 4.28
N ILE A 171 12.63 12.85 3.14
CA ILE A 171 11.18 12.76 3.02
C ILE A 171 10.89 11.71 1.96
N LEU A 172 10.12 10.71 2.36
CA LEU A 172 9.55 9.73 1.47
C LEU A 172 8.03 9.87 1.52
N ILE A 173 7.43 10.20 0.39
CA ILE A 173 5.97 10.24 0.25
C ILE A 173 5.56 9.03 -0.54
N GLU A 174 4.80 8.14 0.12
CA GLU A 174 4.18 7.00 -0.51
C GLU A 174 2.73 7.35 -0.82
N ARG A 175 2.45 7.46 -2.12
CA ARG A 175 1.08 7.46 -2.65
C ARG A 175 0.71 6.02 -2.92
N GLY A 176 -0.03 5.45 -1.98
CA GLY A 176 -0.64 4.16 -2.14
C GLY A 176 -2.06 4.32 -1.66
N GLY A 177 -3.01 4.14 -2.59
CA GLY A 177 -4.41 3.90 -2.27
C GLY A 177 -4.44 3.02 -1.05
N ILE A 178 -5.11 3.53 -0.01
CA ILE A 178 -5.20 2.94 1.33
C ILE A 178 -5.07 1.45 1.12
N MET A 179 -3.99 0.82 1.57
CA MET A 179 -4.04 -0.62 1.82
C MET A 179 -5.21 -0.70 2.76
N GLU A 180 -6.39 -0.96 2.21
CA GLU A 180 -7.59 -1.19 2.92
C GLU A 180 -7.13 -2.28 3.86
N THR A 181 -6.98 -1.92 5.14
CA THR A 181 -6.94 -2.93 6.18
C THR A 181 -8.29 -3.57 6.05
N ARG A 182 -8.38 -4.52 5.12
CA ARG A 182 -9.51 -5.38 4.93
C ARG A 182 -9.52 -6.15 6.22
N VAL A 183 -10.33 -5.64 7.14
CA VAL A 183 -10.66 -6.35 8.36
C VAL A 183 -11.17 -7.68 7.84
N PRO A 184 -10.49 -8.80 8.16
CA PRO A 184 -10.81 -10.05 7.52
C PRO A 184 -12.30 -10.33 7.68
N THR A 185 -13.01 -10.55 6.58
CA THR A 185 -14.47 -10.77 6.60
C THR A 185 -14.80 -12.05 7.37
N SER A 186 -13.84 -12.97 7.44
CA SER A 186 -13.80 -14.06 8.40
C SER A 186 -12.38 -14.35 8.87
N ILE A 187 -12.27 -14.74 10.13
CA ILE A 187 -11.05 -15.30 10.73
C ILE A 187 -11.38 -16.74 11.12
N ALA A 188 -10.58 -17.69 10.66
CA ALA A 188 -10.66 -19.07 11.12
C ALA A 188 -9.34 -19.45 11.82
N THR A 189 -9.45 -19.97 13.04
CA THR A 189 -8.31 -20.44 13.83
C THR A 189 -8.51 -21.91 14.18
N GLY A 190 -7.43 -22.67 14.26
CA GLY A 190 -7.51 -24.04 14.77
C GLY A 190 -6.15 -24.66 15.02
N GLN A 191 -6.19 -25.90 15.49
CA GLN A 191 -5.04 -26.78 15.59
C GLN A 191 -5.34 -28.08 14.86
N ARG A 192 -4.35 -28.63 14.16
CA ARG A 192 -4.42 -29.98 13.60
C ARG A 192 -3.36 -30.85 14.25
N THR A 193 -3.73 -32.10 14.50
CA THR A 193 -2.84 -33.15 15.00
C THR A 193 -2.89 -34.30 14.01
N SER A 194 -1.74 -34.87 13.65
CA SER A 194 -1.73 -36.12 12.89
C SER A 194 -1.72 -37.31 13.83
N ALA A 195 -2.81 -38.09 13.85
CA ALA A 195 -2.94 -39.24 14.75
C ALA A 195 -2.05 -40.42 14.36
N GLY A 196 -1.65 -40.54 13.08
CA GLY A 196 -0.87 -41.66 12.55
C GLY A 196 0.35 -41.26 11.72
N GLY A 197 0.67 -39.96 11.68
CA GLY A 197 1.58 -39.41 10.68
C GLY A 197 0.88 -39.27 9.33
N GLY A 198 1.35 -38.35 8.50
CA GLY A 198 0.81 -38.14 7.15
C GLY A 198 0.37 -36.71 6.88
N GLU A 199 -0.12 -36.54 5.66
CA GLU A 199 -0.66 -35.30 5.13
C GLU A 199 -2.03 -34.96 5.76
N VAL A 200 -2.20 -33.72 6.19
CA VAL A 200 -3.43 -33.18 6.76
C VAL A 200 -3.80 -31.90 6.01
N GLN A 201 -5.01 -31.87 5.45
CA GLN A 201 -5.54 -30.66 4.84
C GLN A 201 -5.87 -29.61 5.92
N LEU A 202 -5.30 -28.41 5.80
CA LEU A 202 -5.57 -27.30 6.72
C LEU A 202 -6.73 -26.42 6.27
N VAL A 203 -6.78 -26.14 4.97
CA VAL A 203 -7.72 -25.21 4.35
C VAL A 203 -8.45 -25.93 3.21
N ALA A 204 -9.78 -25.88 3.25
CA ALA A 204 -10.67 -26.39 2.20
C ALA A 204 -11.67 -25.28 1.86
N THR A 205 -11.18 -24.17 1.31
CA THR A 205 -12.06 -23.03 1.01
C THR A 205 -11.74 -22.42 -0.33
N LYS A 206 -12.70 -22.59 -1.24
CA LYS A 206 -12.81 -21.92 -2.53
C LYS A 206 -13.07 -20.43 -2.33
N VAL A 207 -12.02 -19.66 -2.09
CA VAL A 207 -12.14 -18.20 -1.94
C VAL A 207 -10.96 -17.49 -2.60
N ASN A 208 -11.25 -16.32 -3.15
CA ASN A 208 -10.26 -15.47 -3.81
C ASN A 208 -9.35 -14.84 -2.75
N THR A 209 -8.07 -15.21 -2.78
CA THR A 209 -6.98 -14.69 -1.93
C THR A 209 -7.17 -14.94 -0.43
N VAL A 210 -6.31 -15.77 0.16
CA VAL A 210 -6.30 -16.03 1.60
C VAL A 210 -4.88 -15.89 2.12
N GLN A 211 -4.72 -15.22 3.26
CA GLN A 211 -3.48 -15.30 4.02
C GLN A 211 -3.62 -16.37 5.11
N VAL A 212 -2.74 -17.37 5.06
CA VAL A 212 -2.68 -18.48 6.02
C VAL A 212 -1.37 -18.38 6.79
N VAL A 213 -1.45 -18.24 8.11
CA VAL A 213 -0.31 -18.34 9.01
C VAL A 213 -0.34 -19.73 9.63
N ILE A 214 0.78 -20.45 9.54
CA ILE A 214 0.92 -21.81 10.09
C ILE A 214 2.12 -21.80 11.02
N GLU A 215 1.96 -22.36 12.21
CA GLU A 215 3.01 -22.49 13.21
C GLU A 215 3.14 -23.94 13.68
N ALA A 216 4.36 -24.49 13.58
CA ALA A 216 4.69 -25.77 14.19
C ALA A 216 4.82 -25.57 15.70
N LEU A 217 4.07 -26.34 16.50
CA LEU A 217 4.15 -26.20 17.95
C LEU A 217 5.58 -26.46 18.43
N SER A 218 6.06 -25.64 19.36
CA SER A 218 7.41 -25.79 19.93
C SER A 218 7.60 -27.11 20.68
N THR A 219 6.52 -27.80 21.02
CA THR A 219 6.53 -29.13 21.64
C THR A 219 6.72 -30.27 20.66
N ASN A 220 6.76 -29.99 19.36
CA ASN A 220 6.93 -31.02 18.35
C ASN A 220 8.33 -31.65 18.42
N ALA A 221 8.42 -32.96 18.20
CA ALA A 221 9.71 -33.67 18.16
C ALA A 221 10.32 -33.69 16.75
N ALA A 222 9.50 -33.53 15.71
CA ALA A 222 9.90 -33.43 14.31
C ALA A 222 9.39 -32.16 13.63
N SER A 223 10.02 -31.78 12.52
CA SER A 223 9.55 -30.70 11.65
C SER A 223 8.20 -31.04 11.00
N ALA A 224 7.40 -30.01 10.75
CA ALA A 224 6.24 -30.09 9.86
C ALA A 224 6.65 -29.68 8.45
N TYR A 225 5.90 -30.11 7.43
CA TYR A 225 6.13 -29.66 6.05
C TYR A 225 4.85 -29.07 5.46
N VAL A 226 4.94 -27.89 4.87
CA VAL A 226 3.79 -27.11 4.39
C VAL A 226 3.81 -26.98 2.88
N GLY A 227 2.68 -27.16 2.20
CA GLY A 227 2.60 -27.00 0.74
C GLY A 227 1.25 -27.40 0.15
N VAL A 228 1.27 -27.92 -1.08
CA VAL A 228 0.11 -28.43 -1.83
C VAL A 228 0.02 -29.95 -1.68
N THR A 229 -1.04 -30.59 -2.18
CA THR A 229 -1.27 -32.05 -2.02
C THR A 229 -0.07 -32.92 -2.41
N GLY A 230 0.10 -34.06 -1.73
CA GLY A 230 1.18 -35.01 -1.95
C GLY A 230 2.41 -34.77 -1.08
N LEU A 231 2.26 -34.09 0.05
CA LEU A 231 3.36 -33.84 0.98
C LEU A 231 3.84 -35.11 1.69
N ASP A 232 5.14 -35.15 1.93
CA ASP A 232 5.81 -36.13 2.77
C ASP A 232 6.86 -35.46 3.66
N ALA A 233 7.66 -36.26 4.38
CA ALA A 233 8.71 -35.78 5.28
C ALA A 233 9.94 -35.18 4.55
N THR A 234 9.87 -35.01 3.23
CA THR A 234 10.95 -34.50 2.38
C THR A 234 10.49 -33.48 1.35
N SER A 235 9.18 -33.22 1.25
CA SER A 235 8.58 -32.30 0.27
C SER A 235 7.80 -31.18 0.94
N GLY A 236 7.82 -29.99 0.32
CA GLY A 236 7.22 -28.77 0.87
C GLY A 236 8.20 -27.91 1.66
N TYR A 237 7.66 -26.85 2.27
CA TYR A 237 8.42 -25.93 3.12
C TYR A 237 8.56 -26.51 4.53
N GLU A 238 9.79 -26.79 4.94
CA GLU A 238 10.09 -27.31 6.27
C GLU A 238 9.85 -26.25 7.35
N LEU A 239 9.08 -26.63 8.37
CA LEU A 239 8.77 -25.81 9.52
C LEU A 239 9.26 -26.50 10.79
N THR A 240 10.44 -26.08 11.26
CA THR A 240 11.01 -26.59 12.51
C THR A 240 10.16 -26.17 13.73
N PRO A 241 10.18 -26.93 14.84
CA PRO A 241 9.36 -26.63 16.02
C PRO A 241 9.52 -25.18 16.51
N GLY A 242 8.40 -24.48 16.73
CA GLY A 242 8.35 -23.09 17.16
C GLY A 242 8.60 -22.06 16.05
N LYS A 243 8.63 -22.48 14.78
CA LYS A 243 8.68 -21.58 13.62
C LYS A 243 7.32 -21.46 12.96
N SER A 244 7.13 -20.35 12.26
CA SER A 244 5.92 -20.05 11.50
C SER A 244 6.23 -19.73 10.03
N VAL A 245 5.23 -19.91 9.18
CA VAL A 245 5.23 -19.52 7.77
C VAL A 245 3.93 -18.78 7.45
N VAL A 246 4.03 -17.78 6.57
CA VAL A 246 2.88 -17.03 6.04
C VAL A 246 2.76 -17.36 4.55
N LEU A 247 1.59 -17.84 4.14
CA LEU A 247 1.26 -18.16 2.76
C LEU A 247 0.21 -17.18 2.25
N ASN A 248 0.46 -16.60 1.08
CA ASN A 248 -0.54 -15.86 0.32
C ASN A 248 -1.05 -16.78 -0.78
N VAL A 249 -2.26 -17.31 -0.61
CA VAL A 249 -2.88 -18.25 -1.55
C VAL A 249 -3.78 -17.44 -2.48
N ASN A 250 -3.29 -17.16 -3.69
CA ASN A 250 -4.00 -16.32 -4.67
C ASN A 250 -4.82 -17.13 -5.69
N ASP A 251 -4.89 -18.45 -5.52
CA ASP A 251 -5.63 -19.35 -6.41
C ASP A 251 -6.90 -19.83 -5.72
N HIS A 252 -8.04 -19.70 -6.41
CA HIS A 252 -9.36 -20.06 -5.93
C HIS A 252 -9.50 -21.56 -5.64
N ASP A 253 -8.65 -22.40 -6.24
CA ASP A 253 -8.73 -23.86 -6.12
C ASP A 253 -7.50 -24.48 -5.41
N ALA A 254 -6.61 -23.67 -4.82
CA ALA A 254 -5.46 -24.18 -4.09
C ALA A 254 -5.78 -24.44 -2.62
N ASP A 255 -5.75 -25.72 -2.24
CA ASP A 255 -5.81 -26.15 -0.84
C ASP A 255 -4.41 -26.16 -0.21
N VAL A 256 -4.32 -25.77 1.06
CA VAL A 256 -3.08 -25.82 1.83
C VAL A 256 -3.05 -27.09 2.67
N TYR A 257 -1.99 -27.87 2.49
CA TYR A 257 -1.72 -29.11 3.20
C TYR A 257 -0.52 -28.95 4.13
N VAL A 258 -0.51 -29.75 5.19
CA VAL A 258 0.65 -29.91 6.06
C VAL A 258 0.89 -31.40 6.31
N TYR A 259 2.11 -31.85 6.10
CA TYR A 259 2.57 -33.15 6.55
C TYR A 259 3.12 -33.06 7.97
N LEU A 260 2.69 -34.01 8.81
CA LEU A 260 3.09 -34.12 10.22
C LEU A 260 3.49 -35.55 10.52
N ALA A 261 4.53 -35.74 11.33
CA ALA A 261 4.79 -37.03 11.96
C ALA A 261 3.70 -37.37 13.00
N ALA A 262 3.63 -38.63 13.42
CA ALA A 262 2.60 -39.09 14.35
C ALA A 262 2.71 -38.36 15.70
N GLY A 263 1.60 -37.77 16.15
CA GLY A 263 1.51 -37.01 17.40
C GLY A 263 1.88 -35.52 17.27
N GLU A 264 2.47 -35.10 16.15
CA GLU A 264 2.86 -33.71 15.91
C GLU A 264 1.67 -32.80 15.60
N LYS A 265 1.85 -31.50 15.85
CA LYS A 265 0.77 -30.51 15.77
C LYS A 265 1.19 -29.23 15.07
N VAL A 266 0.22 -28.57 14.44
CA VAL A 266 0.32 -27.17 14.01
C VAL A 266 -0.85 -26.35 14.53
N SER A 267 -0.58 -25.08 14.81
CA SER A 267 -1.62 -24.05 14.93
C SER A 267 -1.72 -23.31 13.60
N TYR A 268 -2.92 -22.88 13.24
CA TYR A 268 -3.12 -22.08 12.03
C TYR A 268 -4.10 -20.94 12.27
N LEU A 269 -3.87 -19.84 11.56
CA LEU A 269 -4.72 -18.67 11.46
C LEU A 269 -4.96 -18.38 9.98
N ILE A 270 -6.22 -18.37 9.59
CA ILE A 270 -6.66 -18.07 8.23
C ILE A 270 -7.38 -16.73 8.27
N THR A 271 -6.91 -15.80 7.45
CA THR A 271 -7.53 -14.49 7.27
C THR A 271 -8.01 -14.38 5.83
N LYS A 272 -9.32 -14.13 5.70
CA LYS A 272 -9.95 -13.88 4.41
C LYS A 272 -10.18 -12.38 4.25
N PRO A 273 -9.65 -11.73 3.20
CA PRO A 273 -9.92 -10.31 2.91
C PRO A 273 -11.40 -10.03 2.61
#